data_AF-A0A9E5N1N0-F1
#
_entry.id   AF-A0A9E5N1N0-F1
#
_cell.length_a   1.000
_cell.length_b   1.000
_cell.length_c   1.000
_cell.angle_alpha   90.00
_cell.angle_beta   90.00
_cell.angle_gamma   90.00
#
_symmetry.space_group_name_H-M   'P 1'
#
loop_
_entity.id
_entity.type
_entity.pdbx_description
1 polymer ?
#
loop_
_entity_poly.entity_id
_entity_poly.type
_entity_poly.pdbx_seq_one_letter_code
_entity_poly.pdbx_strand_id
1 'polypeptide(L)'
;FQLAMDVSVYSLLAVANAAKDIFNDRGSIACMSYFGGQKCVPGYNVMGICKAALEAATRYLAFDLGPRGIRVNAISAGPLKTLAGTAA
;
A
#
# COMPACT_ATOMS: atom_id res chain seq x y z
N PHE A 1 -2.08 16.38 3.73
CA PHE A 1 -2.01 15.66 2.44
C PHE A 1 -0.62 15.05 2.22
N GLN A 2 0.44 15.86 2.09
CA GLN A 2 1.81 15.38 1.80
C GLN A 2 2.28 14.29 2.75
N LEU A 3 2.25 14.51 4.07
CA LEU A 3 2.64 13.51 5.06
C LEU A 3 1.85 12.19 4.93
N ALA A 4 0.54 12.28 4.67
CA ALA A 4 -0.30 11.08 4.54
C ALA A 4 0.08 10.25 3.30
N MET A 5 0.35 10.90 2.17
CA MET A 5 0.83 10.24 0.94
C MET A 5 2.24 9.67 1.11
N ASP A 6 3.13 10.44 1.73
CA ASP A 6 4.52 10.04 1.97
C ASP A 6 4.58 8.75 2.81
N VAL A 7 3.89 8.77 3.96
CA VAL A 7 3.87 7.62 4.89
C VAL A 7 3.03 6.45 4.37
N SER A 8 1.89 6.71 3.72
CA SER A 8 0.92 5.62 3.40
C SER A 8 1.05 5.05 2.00
N VAL A 9 1.79 5.72 1.10
CA VAL A 9 1.91 5.33 -0.32
C VAL A 9 3.38 5.27 -0.75
N TYR A 10 4.10 6.38 -0.64
CA TYR A 10 5.48 6.46 -1.13
C TYR A 10 6.41 5.53 -0.36
N SER A 11 6.19 5.35 0.94
CA SER A 11 6.96 4.42 1.78
C SER A 11 7.07 3.00 1.19
N LEU A 12 6.01 2.47 0.58
CA LEU A 12 6.04 1.16 -0.07
C LEU A 12 7.03 1.14 -1.24
N LEU A 13 6.99 2.15 -2.11
CA LEU A 13 7.87 2.29 -3.27
C LEU A 13 9.33 2.50 -2.82
N ALA A 14 9.54 3.34 -1.81
CA ALA A 14 10.86 3.62 -1.25
C ALA A 14 11.50 2.37 -0.66
N VAL A 15 10.76 1.61 0.16
CA VAL A 15 11.26 0.36 0.74
C VAL A 15 11.53 -0.69 -0.34
N ALA A 16 10.63 -0.85 -1.32
CA ALA A 16 10.84 -1.79 -2.41
C ALA A 16 12.09 -1.45 -3.24
N ASN A 17 12.30 -0.17 -3.55
CA ASN A 17 13.49 0.28 -4.28
C ASN A 17 14.77 0.09 -3.46
N ALA A 18 14.75 0.38 -2.15
CA ALA A 18 15.90 0.19 -1.28
C ALA A 18 16.24 -1.30 -1.09
N ALA A 19 15.25 -2.18 -1.08
CA ALA A 19 15.42 -3.62 -0.91
C ALA A 19 15.75 -4.37 -2.21
N LYS A 20 15.69 -3.71 -3.38
CA LYS A 20 15.74 -4.40 -4.70
C LYS A 20 16.96 -5.29 -4.89
N ASP A 21 18.11 -4.93 -4.34
CA ASP A 21 19.39 -5.64 -4.52
C ASP A 21 19.58 -6.79 -3.51
N ILE A 22 18.79 -6.82 -2.44
CA ILE A 22 18.81 -7.90 -1.42
C ILE A 22 17.57 -8.80 -1.50
N PHE A 23 16.59 -8.44 -2.34
CA PHE A 23 15.36 -9.20 -2.49
C PHE A 23 15.62 -10.45 -3.30
N ASN A 24 15.24 -11.61 -2.76
CA ASN A 24 15.29 -12.87 -3.48
C ASN A 24 14.41 -12.81 -4.73
N ASP A 25 14.89 -13.44 -5.81
CA ASP A 25 14.05 -13.69 -6.97
C ASP A 25 12.85 -14.56 -6.59
N ARG A 26 11.73 -14.35 -7.27
CA ARG A 26 10.43 -14.99 -6.93
C ARG A 26 9.89 -14.65 -5.53
N GLY A 27 10.37 -13.56 -4.93
CA GLY A 27 9.86 -13.06 -3.64
C GLY A 27 8.43 -12.49 -3.73
N SER A 28 7.93 -12.00 -2.59
CA SER A 28 6.60 -11.41 -2.49
C SER A 28 6.59 -10.18 -1.60
N ILE A 29 5.97 -9.10 -2.07
CA ILE A 29 5.67 -7.88 -1.31
C ILE A 29 4.17 -7.85 -1.03
N ALA A 30 3.79 -7.48 0.18
CA ALA A 30 2.40 -7.27 0.56
C ALA A 30 2.23 -5.93 1.28
N CYS A 31 1.10 -5.26 1.04
CA CYS A 31 0.69 -4.07 1.78
C CYS A 31 -0.78 -4.16 2.21
N MET A 32 -1.19 -3.33 3.17
CA MET A 32 -2.56 -3.31 3.67
C MET A 32 -3.31 -2.05 3.19
N SER A 33 -4.38 -2.29 2.44
CA SER A 33 -5.35 -1.28 2.01
C SER A 33 -6.63 -1.37 2.85
N TYR A 34 -7.60 -0.52 2.53
CA TYR A 34 -8.92 -0.49 3.15
C TYR A 34 -9.98 -0.06 2.13
N PHE A 35 -11.21 -0.50 2.34
CA PHE A 35 -12.39 -0.21 1.50
C PHE A 35 -12.56 1.27 1.14
N GLY A 36 -12.10 2.18 2.00
CA GLY A 36 -12.04 3.63 1.76
C GLY A 36 -11.27 4.05 0.49
N GLY A 37 -10.42 3.19 -0.07
CA GLY A 37 -9.77 3.41 -1.36
C GLY A 37 -10.66 3.16 -2.58
N GLN A 38 -11.75 2.41 -2.41
CA GLN A 38 -12.68 2.04 -3.48
C GLN A 38 -13.99 2.82 -3.39
N LYS A 39 -14.44 3.15 -2.18
CA LYS A 39 -15.65 3.93 -1.93
C LYS A 39 -15.41 4.96 -0.82
N CYS A 40 -16.17 6.05 -0.84
CA CYS A 40 -16.12 7.04 0.23
C CYS A 40 -16.66 6.44 1.53
N VAL A 41 -15.84 6.51 2.59
CA VAL A 41 -16.20 6.07 3.94
C VAL A 41 -16.19 7.30 4.86
N PRO A 42 -17.31 7.64 5.52
CA PRO A 42 -17.36 8.76 6.46
C PRO A 42 -16.25 8.68 7.52
N GLY A 43 -15.56 9.79 7.78
CA GLY A 43 -14.45 9.86 8.74
C GLY A 43 -13.09 9.40 8.20
N TYR A 44 -13.04 8.61 7.12
CA TYR A 44 -11.76 8.13 6.57
C TYR A 44 -11.00 9.18 5.76
N ASN A 45 -11.70 10.20 5.24
CA ASN A 45 -11.14 11.45 4.71
C ASN A 45 -9.94 11.23 3.74
N VAL A 46 -8.82 11.93 3.98
CA VAL A 46 -7.60 11.86 3.16
C VAL A 46 -6.98 10.46 3.11
N MET A 47 -7.25 9.60 4.11
CA MET A 47 -6.73 8.23 4.10
C MET A 47 -7.39 7.40 3.00
N GLY A 48 -8.64 7.67 2.61
CA GLY A 48 -9.27 7.00 1.47
C GLY A 48 -8.52 7.26 0.16
N ILE A 49 -8.15 8.52 -0.08
CA ILE A 49 -7.32 8.92 -1.23
C ILE A 49 -5.97 8.19 -1.19
N CYS A 50 -5.34 8.11 -0.01
CA CYS A 50 -4.08 7.41 0.16
C CYS A 50 -4.22 5.91 -0.12
N LYS A 51 -5.31 5.25 0.29
CA LYS A 51 -5.53 3.82 0.01
C LYS A 51 -5.80 3.55 -1.47
N ALA A 52 -6.53 4.43 -2.15
CA ALA A 52 -6.68 4.36 -3.60
C ALA A 52 -5.33 4.47 -4.33
N ALA A 53 -4.50 5.43 -3.92
CA ALA A 53 -3.16 5.62 -4.47
C ALA A 53 -2.22 4.46 -4.15
N LEU A 54 -2.30 3.89 -2.94
CA LEU A 54 -1.55 2.68 -2.55
C LEU A 54 -1.90 1.49 -3.44
N GLU A 55 -3.18 1.26 -3.71
CA GLU A 55 -3.62 0.18 -4.62
C GLU A 55 -3.13 0.39 -6.06
N ALA A 56 -3.07 1.64 -6.53
CA ALA A 56 -2.44 1.97 -7.79
C ALA A 56 -0.94 1.67 -7.75
N ALA A 57 -0.23 2.13 -6.72
CA ALA A 57 1.20 1.90 -6.54
C ALA A 57 1.53 0.39 -6.49
N THR A 58 0.68 -0.43 -5.85
CA THR A 58 0.80 -1.90 -5.87
C THR A 58 0.82 -2.46 -7.30
N ARG A 59 -0.08 -1.99 -8.17
CA ARG A 59 -0.16 -2.46 -9.57
C ARG A 59 1.06 -2.06 -10.39
N TYR A 60 1.51 -0.82 -10.26
CA TYR A 60 2.72 -0.35 -10.96
C TYR A 60 3.96 -1.08 -10.47
N LEU A 61 4.12 -1.25 -9.15
CA LEU A 61 5.26 -1.98 -8.59
C LEU A 61 5.23 -3.48 -8.97
N ALA A 62 4.04 -4.09 -9.06
CA ALA A 62 3.90 -5.46 -9.56
C ALA A 62 4.36 -5.59 -11.01
N PHE A 63 4.05 -4.60 -11.85
CA PHE A 63 4.50 -4.57 -13.24
C PHE A 63 6.03 -4.46 -13.32
N ASP A 64 6.62 -3.53 -12.57
CA ASP A 64 8.07 -3.27 -12.60
C ASP A 64 8.90 -4.46 -12.09
N LEU A 65 8.42 -5.15 -11.05
CA LEU A 65 9.14 -6.26 -10.43
C LEU A 65 8.77 -7.64 -11.00
N GLY A 66 7.72 -7.71 -11.81
CA GLY A 66 7.23 -8.93 -12.45
C GLY A 66 8.28 -9.71 -13.26
N PRO A 67 9.17 -9.05 -14.04
CA PRO A 67 10.23 -9.74 -14.78
C PRO A 67 11.20 -10.54 -13.89
N ARG A 68 11.35 -10.18 -12.62
CA ARG A 68 12.14 -10.93 -11.63
C ARG A 68 11.33 -12.02 -10.89
N GLY A 69 10.09 -12.23 -11.31
CA GLY A 69 9.14 -13.14 -10.66
C GLY A 69 8.63 -12.64 -9.31
N ILE A 70 8.91 -11.40 -8.92
CA ILE A 70 8.48 -10.84 -7.64
C ILE A 70 7.02 -10.41 -7.75
N ARG A 71 6.20 -10.87 -6.80
CA ARG A 71 4.76 -10.54 -6.76
C ARG A 71 4.52 -9.40 -5.78
N VAL A 72 3.59 -8.50 -6.10
CA VAL A 72 3.19 -7.40 -5.21
C VAL A 72 1.67 -7.40 -5.10
N ASN A 73 1.14 -7.48 -3.88
CA ASN A 73 -0.30 -7.59 -3.65
C ASN A 73 -0.75 -6.70 -2.48
N ALA A 74 -1.99 -6.24 -2.54
CA ALA A 74 -2.63 -5.51 -1.45
C ALA A 74 -3.72 -6.35 -0.79
N ILE A 75 -3.79 -6.32 0.54
CA ILE A 75 -4.89 -6.91 1.30
C ILE A 75 -5.80 -5.77 1.75
N SER A 76 -7.04 -5.74 1.27
CA SER A 76 -8.06 -4.82 1.77
C SER A 76 -8.73 -5.44 3.00
N ALA A 77 -8.23 -5.09 4.18
CA ALA A 77 -8.74 -5.63 5.43
C ALA A 77 -10.07 -4.97 5.84
N GLY A 78 -10.91 -5.72 6.54
CA GLY A 78 -12.08 -5.18 7.24
C GLY A 78 -11.66 -4.31 8.45
N PRO A 79 -12.61 -3.59 9.06
CA PRO A 79 -12.32 -2.79 10.24
C PRO A 79 -11.88 -3.70 11.41
N LEU A 80 -10.77 -3.35 12.05
CA LEU A 80 -10.22 -4.04 13.21
C LEU A 80 -9.86 -3.03 14.29
N LYS A 81 -10.15 -3.37 15.54
CA LYS A 81 -9.80 -2.52 16.69
C LYS A 81 -8.28 -2.54 16.90
N THR A 82 -7.62 -1.49 16.44
CA THR A 82 -6.17 -1.27 16.52
C THR A 82 -5.93 0.18 16.90
N LEU A 83 -4.75 0.54 17.43
CA LEU A 83 -4.43 1.94 17.75
C LEU A 83 -4.65 2.87 16.55
N ALA A 84 -4.24 2.45 15.34
CA ALA A 84 -4.44 3.22 14.11
C ALA A 84 -5.90 3.24 13.62
N GLY A 85 -6.67 2.18 13.90
CA GLY A 85 -8.08 2.08 13.54
C GLY A 85 -9.04 2.74 14.53
N THR A 86 -8.62 2.97 15.77
CA THR A 86 -9.40 3.66 16.82
C THR A 86 -9.08 5.15 16.93
N ALA A 87 -7.98 5.60 16.30
CA ALA A 87 -7.59 7.01 16.25
C ALA A 87 -8.20 7.78 15.06
N ALA A 88 -8.99 7.10 14.23
CA ALA A 88 -9.70 7.66 13.08
C ALA A 88 -11.19 7.88 13.39
#